data_AF-A0A2N0QIB3-F1
#
_entry.id   AF-A0A2N0QIB3-F1
#
_cell.length_a   1.000
_cell.length_b   1.000
_cell.length_c   1.000
_cell.angle_alpha   90.00
_cell.angle_beta   90.00
_cell.angle_gamma   90.00
#
_symmetry.space_group_name_H-M   'P 1'
#
loop_
_entity.id
_entity.type
_entity.pdbx_description
1 polymer ?
#
loop_
_entity_poly.entity_id
_entity_poly.type
_entity_poly.pdbx_seq_one_letter_code
_entity_poly.pdbx_strand_id
1 'polypeptide(L)'
;MAIQLIITKEHGLSKNENPMQGAFIIEELTDLVEQAVLDEFERINDRGGVLGAMETQYQRGKIQEESMYYEQLKHTGQLPIIGVNTYLNPNPKTEEEINSLQVAQVALSGGNIFAQLMETVRVASLGQITKALYEVGGKYRRNM
;
A
#
# COMPACT_ATOMS: atom_id res chain seq x y z
N MET A 1 -16.08 -6.44 2.00
CA MET A 1 -16.38 -7.88 2.15
C MET A 1 -16.88 -8.55 0.85
N ALA A 2 -17.44 -7.81 -0.12
CA ALA A 2 -17.95 -8.39 -1.38
C ALA A 2 -16.88 -9.14 -2.22
N ILE A 3 -15.65 -8.62 -2.29
CA ILE A 3 -14.57 -9.23 -3.09
C ILE A 3 -14.29 -10.67 -2.66
N GLN A 4 -14.14 -10.92 -1.35
CA GLN A 4 -13.89 -12.26 -0.83
C GLN A 4 -15.10 -13.19 -1.06
N LEU A 5 -16.32 -12.69 -0.93
CA LEU A 5 -17.52 -13.49 -1.19
C LEU A 5 -17.57 -13.95 -2.65
N ILE A 6 -17.27 -13.07 -3.60
CA ILE A 6 -17.21 -13.43 -5.03
C ILE A 6 -16.13 -14.48 -5.27
N ILE A 7 -14.91 -14.28 -4.72
CA ILE A 7 -13.81 -15.24 -4.88
C ILE A 7 -14.21 -16.61 -4.31
N THR A 8 -14.71 -16.69 -3.08
CA THR A 8 -14.98 -17.99 -2.45
C THR A 8 -16.26 -18.66 -2.98
N LYS A 9 -17.30 -17.88 -3.29
CA LYS A 9 -18.61 -18.44 -3.68
C LYS A 9 -18.74 -18.64 -5.18
N GLU A 10 -18.26 -17.70 -5.99
CA GLU A 10 -18.53 -17.64 -7.43
C GLU A 10 -17.31 -17.99 -8.30
N HIS A 11 -16.09 -17.68 -7.85
CA HIS A 11 -14.89 -17.98 -8.65
C HIS A 11 -14.59 -19.48 -8.66
N GLY A 12 -14.69 -20.10 -9.85
CA GLY A 12 -14.58 -21.54 -10.02
C GLY A 12 -13.21 -22.12 -9.67
N LEU A 13 -12.12 -21.42 -9.97
CA LEU A 13 -10.76 -21.89 -9.64
C LEU A 13 -10.56 -22.01 -8.12
N SER A 14 -11.22 -21.16 -7.33
CA SER A 14 -11.19 -21.22 -5.86
C SER A 14 -11.96 -22.40 -5.26
N LYS A 15 -12.61 -23.24 -6.08
CA LYS A 15 -13.14 -24.55 -5.64
C LYS A 15 -12.04 -25.59 -5.49
N ASN A 16 -10.91 -25.41 -6.19
CA ASN A 16 -9.70 -26.18 -5.97
C ASN A 16 -8.81 -25.44 -4.96
N GLU A 17 -8.19 -26.16 -4.03
CA GLU A 17 -7.34 -25.60 -2.98
C GLU A 17 -5.88 -25.41 -3.43
N ASN A 18 -5.44 -26.15 -4.45
CA ASN A 18 -4.08 -26.10 -4.99
C ASN A 18 -4.02 -25.86 -6.52
N PRO A 19 -4.74 -24.89 -7.09
CA PRO A 19 -4.88 -24.72 -8.54
C PRO A 19 -3.57 -24.35 -9.25
N MET A 20 -2.56 -23.89 -8.51
CA MET A 20 -1.28 -23.43 -9.06
C MET A 20 -0.19 -24.52 -9.07
N GLN A 21 -0.40 -25.65 -8.38
CA GLN A 21 0.59 -26.73 -8.33
C GLN A 21 0.78 -27.36 -9.72
N GLY A 22 2.04 -27.60 -10.10
CA GLY A 22 2.39 -28.16 -11.41
C GLY A 22 2.40 -27.13 -12.55
N ALA A 23 2.10 -25.86 -12.30
CA ALA A 23 2.29 -24.81 -13.30
C ALA A 23 3.79 -24.51 -13.45
N PHE A 24 4.36 -24.75 -14.63
CA PHE A 24 5.81 -24.59 -14.87
C PHE A 24 6.36 -23.24 -14.43
N ILE A 25 5.63 -22.14 -14.70
CA ILE A 25 6.05 -20.80 -14.28
C ILE A 25 6.04 -20.62 -12.76
N ILE A 26 5.14 -21.29 -12.05
CA ILE A 26 5.04 -21.19 -10.60
C ILE A 26 6.14 -22.00 -9.94
N GLU A 27 6.42 -23.21 -10.44
CA GLU A 27 7.55 -24.02 -9.96
C GLU A 27 8.87 -23.26 -10.15
N GLU A 28 9.12 -22.73 -11.36
CA GLU A 28 10.36 -21.99 -11.65
C GLU A 28 10.48 -20.71 -10.80
N LEU A 29 9.40 -19.94 -10.65
CA LEU A 29 9.40 -18.77 -9.77
C LEU A 29 9.59 -19.15 -8.30
N THR A 30 9.10 -20.32 -7.87
CA THR A 30 9.28 -20.82 -6.51
C THR A 30 10.75 -21.09 -6.24
N ASP A 31 11.43 -21.82 -7.14
CA ASP A 31 12.85 -22.13 -7.02
C ASP A 31 13.71 -20.85 -7.05
N LEU A 32 13.42 -19.92 -7.96
CA LEU A 32 14.17 -18.66 -8.07
C LEU A 32 14.02 -17.78 -6.82
N VAL A 33 12.81 -17.70 -6.26
CA VAL A 33 12.55 -16.91 -5.04
C VAL A 33 13.17 -17.60 -3.82
N GLU A 34 13.08 -18.93 -3.71
CA GLU A 34 13.71 -19.69 -2.64
C GLU A 34 15.21 -19.44 -2.60
N GLN A 35 15.90 -19.60 -3.74
CA GLN A 35 17.34 -19.38 -3.81
C GLN A 35 17.70 -17.93 -3.46
N ALA A 36 16.95 -16.94 -3.97
CA ALA A 36 17.20 -15.54 -3.67
C ALA A 36 17.06 -15.21 -2.17
N VAL A 37 16.14 -15.88 -1.48
CA VAL A 37 15.95 -15.76 -0.02
C VAL A 37 17.09 -16.43 0.75
N LEU A 38 17.51 -17.62 0.34
CA LEU A 38 18.65 -18.31 0.96
C LEU A 38 19.94 -17.50 0.84
N ASP A 39 20.20 -16.91 -0.33
CA ASP A 39 21.34 -16.02 -0.54
C ASP A 39 21.26 -14.77 0.36
N GLU A 40 20.05 -14.27 0.65
CA GLU A 40 19.86 -13.16 1.57
C GLU A 40 20.14 -13.56 3.03
N PHE A 41 19.78 -14.79 3.41
CA PHE A 41 20.11 -15.32 4.73
C PHE A 41 21.62 -15.43 4.93
N GLU A 42 22.37 -15.90 3.92
CA GLU A 42 23.83 -15.92 3.98
C GLU A 42 24.40 -14.50 4.15
N ARG A 43 23.92 -13.52 3.36
CA ARG A 43 24.32 -12.12 3.51
C ARG A 43 24.09 -11.57 4.91
N ILE A 44 22.96 -11.91 5.55
CA ILE A 44 22.67 -11.48 6.92
C ILE A 44 23.55 -12.24 7.92
N ASN A 45 23.77 -13.54 7.71
CA ASN A 45 24.59 -14.37 8.58
C ASN A 45 26.05 -13.87 8.63
N ASP A 46 26.63 -13.53 7.47
CA ASP A 46 27.99 -12.96 7.35
C ASP A 46 28.17 -11.65 8.11
N ARG A 47 27.07 -10.95 8.42
CA ARG A 47 27.03 -9.70 9.20
C ARG A 47 26.81 -9.92 10.69
N GLY A 48 26.98 -11.14 11.19
CA GLY A 48 26.73 -11.50 12.59
C GLY A 48 25.25 -11.77 12.87
N GLY A 49 24.55 -12.30 11.88
CA GLY A 49 23.12 -12.58 11.95
C GLY A 49 22.27 -11.30 11.99
N VAL A 50 21.00 -11.44 12.37
CA VAL A 50 20.03 -10.34 12.31
C VAL A 50 20.44 -9.16 13.18
N LEU A 51 20.97 -9.41 14.38
CA LEU A 51 21.37 -8.35 15.32
C LEU A 51 22.59 -7.57 14.80
N GLY A 52 23.62 -8.24 14.28
CA GLY A 52 24.78 -7.55 13.69
C GLY A 52 24.45 -6.80 12.40
N ALA A 53 23.52 -7.34 11.59
CA ALA A 53 22.96 -6.63 10.46
C ALA A 53 22.17 -5.36 10.88
N MET A 54 21.49 -5.40 12.03
CA MET A 54 20.78 -4.24 12.56
C MET A 54 21.74 -3.16 13.08
N GLU A 55 22.86 -3.52 13.70
CA GLU A 55 23.89 -2.56 14.13
C GLU A 55 24.49 -1.80 12.95
N THR A 56 24.70 -2.50 11.82
CA THR A 56 25.16 -1.91 10.55
C THR A 56 24.03 -1.26 9.74
N GLN A 57 22.80 -1.23 10.26
CA GLN A 57 21.59 -0.72 9.60
C GLN A 57 21.32 -1.34 8.22
N TYR A 58 21.80 -2.56 7.97
CA TYR A 58 21.73 -3.22 6.67
C TYR A 58 20.29 -3.34 6.16
N GLN A 59 19.37 -3.88 6.97
CA GLN A 59 17.97 -4.04 6.54
C GLN A 59 17.31 -2.69 6.25
N ARG A 60 17.58 -1.69 7.10
CA ARG A 60 17.01 -0.34 6.94
C ARG A 60 17.54 0.34 5.67
N GLY A 61 18.85 0.26 5.43
CA GLY A 61 19.49 0.81 4.24
C GLY A 61 18.91 0.19 2.98
N LYS A 62 18.84 -1.15 2.92
CA LYS A 62 18.31 -1.87 1.76
C LYS A 62 16.84 -1.53 1.47
N ILE A 63 15.99 -1.45 2.50
CA ILE A 63 14.58 -1.03 2.33
C ILE A 63 14.50 0.41 1.77
N GLN A 64 15.35 1.31 2.25
CA GLN A 64 15.35 2.68 1.79
C GLN A 64 15.83 2.79 0.33
N GLU A 65 16.85 2.04 -0.05
CA GLU A 65 17.36 1.96 -1.42
C GLU A 65 16.29 1.44 -2.38
N GLU A 66 15.63 0.32 -2.06
CA GLU A 66 14.56 -0.25 -2.88
C GLU A 66 13.34 0.69 -2.98
N SER A 67 13.01 1.40 -1.90
CA SER A 67 11.96 2.41 -1.89
C SER A 67 12.29 3.59 -2.81
N MET A 68 13.53 4.10 -2.76
CA MET A 68 14.00 5.17 -3.64
C MET A 68 13.99 4.72 -5.11
N TYR A 69 14.41 3.49 -5.38
CA TYR A 69 14.38 2.90 -6.71
C TYR A 69 12.96 2.79 -7.25
N TYR A 70 12.02 2.27 -6.45
CA TYR A 70 10.60 2.19 -6.82
C TYR A 70 9.99 3.57 -7.13
N GLU A 71 10.23 4.56 -6.27
CA GLU A 71 9.72 5.92 -6.49
C GLU A 71 10.34 6.56 -7.75
N GLN A 72 11.63 6.33 -8.02
CA GLN A 72 12.25 6.77 -9.26
C GLN A 72 11.59 6.14 -10.48
N LEU A 73 11.33 4.83 -10.48
CA LEU A 73 10.65 4.15 -11.60
C LEU A 73 9.22 4.67 -11.80
N LYS A 74 8.51 4.93 -10.70
CA LYS A 74 7.16 5.50 -10.72
C LYS A 74 7.14 6.92 -11.29
N HIS A 75 8.06 7.78 -10.86
CA HIS A 75 8.15 9.17 -11.33
C HIS A 75 8.63 9.27 -12.79
N THR A 76 9.57 8.42 -13.19
CA THR A 76 10.06 8.36 -14.57
C THR A 76 9.05 7.73 -15.53
N GLY A 77 8.06 6.99 -15.02
CA GLY A 77 7.05 6.30 -15.83
C GLY A 77 7.50 4.93 -16.35
N GLN A 78 8.71 4.47 -16.02
CA GLN A 78 9.19 3.14 -16.38
C GLN A 78 8.38 2.03 -15.71
N LEU A 79 7.87 2.30 -14.51
CA LEU A 79 6.86 1.47 -13.86
C LEU A 79 5.47 2.08 -14.11
N PRO A 80 4.67 1.53 -15.04
CA PRO A 80 3.36 2.10 -15.36
C PRO A 80 2.36 1.86 -14.22
N ILE A 81 1.84 2.94 -13.65
CA ILE A 81 0.80 2.95 -12.63
C ILE A 81 -0.42 3.67 -13.22
N ILE A 82 -1.46 2.88 -13.49
CA ILE A 82 -2.71 3.33 -14.11
C ILE A 82 -3.40 4.36 -13.20
N GLY A 83 -3.73 5.52 -13.75
CA GLY A 83 -4.36 6.63 -13.04
C GLY A 83 -3.40 7.52 -12.23
N VAL A 84 -2.10 7.22 -12.21
CA VAL A 84 -1.08 8.01 -11.49
C VAL A 84 -0.03 8.60 -12.44
N ASN A 85 0.60 7.77 -13.27
CA ASN A 85 1.59 8.23 -14.26
C ASN A 85 1.17 7.91 -15.70
N THR A 86 0.25 6.95 -15.88
CA THR A 86 -0.24 6.50 -17.19
C THR A 86 -1.76 6.45 -17.15
N TYR A 87 -2.42 6.76 -18.27
CA TYR A 87 -3.89 6.81 -18.38
C TYR A 87 -4.54 7.73 -17.33
N LEU A 88 -4.07 8.98 -17.29
CA LEU A 88 -4.66 10.02 -16.45
C LEU A 88 -6.08 10.35 -16.92
N ASN A 89 -6.97 10.60 -15.97
CA ASN A 89 -8.32 11.01 -16.28
C ASN A 89 -8.31 12.43 -16.90
N PRO A 90 -8.84 12.62 -18.12
CA PRO A 90 -8.87 13.92 -18.79
C PRO A 90 -9.83 14.93 -18.13
N ASN A 91 -10.81 14.45 -17.36
CA ASN A 91 -11.67 15.29 -16.53
C ASN A 91 -11.51 14.87 -15.07
N PRO A 92 -10.40 15.27 -14.41
CA PRO A 92 -10.25 15.01 -12.99
C PRO A 92 -11.41 15.71 -12.28
N LYS A 93 -12.15 14.98 -11.45
CA LYS A 93 -13.14 15.61 -10.59
C LYS A 93 -12.42 16.70 -9.80
N THR A 94 -12.88 17.94 -9.91
CA THR A 94 -12.35 19.07 -9.14
C THR A 94 -12.44 18.72 -7.67
N GLU A 95 -11.43 19.08 -6.87
CA GLU A 95 -11.44 18.88 -5.40
C GLU A 95 -12.68 19.50 -4.72
N GLU A 96 -13.48 20.31 -5.44
CA GLU A 96 -14.73 20.92 -5.00
C GLU A 96 -15.98 20.02 -5.13
N GLU A 97 -16.01 19.02 -6.02
CA GLU A 97 -17.11 18.00 -6.03
C GLU A 97 -16.93 16.92 -4.96
N ILE A 98 -15.75 16.93 -4.38
CA ILE A 98 -15.40 16.22 -3.18
C ILE A 98 -15.81 17.16 -2.05
N ASN A 99 -17.03 17.01 -1.54
CA ASN A 99 -17.44 17.77 -0.36
C ASN A 99 -16.51 17.42 0.82
N SER A 100 -15.48 18.26 1.01
CA SER A 100 -15.13 18.76 2.34
C SER A 100 -16.39 19.39 2.95
N LEU A 101 -16.44 19.60 4.26
CA LEU A 101 -17.62 20.10 5.00
C LEU A 101 -18.61 19.02 5.44
N GLN A 102 -18.15 18.23 6.42
CA GLN A 102 -18.92 17.93 7.65
C GLN A 102 -18.00 17.29 8.70
N VAL A 103 -17.05 16.41 8.30
CA VAL A 103 -16.10 15.76 9.24
C VAL A 103 -15.22 16.78 9.96
N ALA A 104 -14.64 17.74 9.23
CA ALA A 104 -13.81 18.80 9.79
C ALA A 104 -14.58 19.68 10.80
N GLN A 105 -15.85 19.94 10.53
CA GLN A 105 -16.72 20.76 11.37
C GLN A 105 -17.14 20.02 12.66
N VAL A 106 -17.45 18.72 12.56
CA VAL A 106 -17.74 17.84 13.71
C VAL A 106 -16.50 17.68 14.60
N ALA A 107 -15.31 17.62 14.01
CA ALA A 107 -14.05 17.58 14.76
C ALA A 107 -13.82 18.88 15.57
N LEU A 108 -14.11 20.05 14.99
CA LEU A 108 -14.02 21.34 15.69
C LEU A 108 -15.10 21.53 16.77
N SER A 109 -16.29 20.95 16.58
CA SER A 109 -17.39 21.04 17.54
C SER A 109 -17.33 20.00 18.67
N GLY A 110 -16.27 19.19 18.72
CA GLY A 110 -16.11 18.11 19.72
C GLY A 110 -17.12 16.96 19.58
N GLY A 111 -17.74 16.81 18.41
CA GLY A 111 -18.72 15.76 18.14
C GLY A 111 -18.07 14.41 17.78
N ASN A 112 -18.90 13.38 17.62
CA ASN A 112 -18.42 12.05 17.25
C ASN A 112 -17.98 12.00 15.78
N ILE A 113 -16.68 12.11 15.55
CA ILE A 113 -16.05 12.07 14.22
C ILE A 113 -16.33 10.74 13.51
N PHE A 114 -16.38 9.62 14.24
CA PHE A 114 -16.58 8.29 13.66
C PHE A 114 -17.97 8.13 13.04
N ALA A 115 -19.01 8.66 13.68
CA ALA A 115 -20.36 8.67 13.13
C ALA A 115 -20.43 9.42 11.79
N GLN A 116 -19.71 10.54 11.70
CA GLN A 116 -19.66 11.33 10.46
C GLN A 116 -18.80 10.67 9.37
N LEU A 117 -17.75 9.95 9.75
CA LEU A 117 -16.93 9.17 8.81
C LEU A 117 -17.76 8.10 8.10
N MET A 118 -18.72 7.47 8.79
CA MET A 118 -19.60 6.45 8.19
C MET A 118 -20.43 6.97 7.01
N GLU A 119 -20.81 8.25 7.02
CA GLU A 119 -21.49 8.88 5.88
C GLU A 119 -20.49 9.38 4.84
N THR A 120 -19.37 9.93 5.29
CA THR A 120 -18.36 10.56 4.42
C THR A 120 -17.64 9.55 3.51
N VAL A 121 -17.42 8.31 3.98
CA VAL A 121 -16.81 7.24 3.17
C VAL A 121 -17.65 6.82 1.96
N ARG A 122 -18.95 7.17 1.92
CA ARG A 122 -19.83 6.88 0.78
C ARG A 122 -19.58 7.80 -0.41
N VAL A 123 -19.04 8.99 -0.15
CA VAL A 123 -18.95 10.09 -1.13
C VAL A 123 -17.54 10.66 -1.27
N ALA A 124 -16.59 10.28 -0.41
CA ALA A 124 -15.22 10.75 -0.43
C ALA A 124 -14.20 9.61 -0.41
N SER A 125 -13.09 9.78 -1.15
CA SER A 125 -11.96 8.84 -1.05
C SER A 125 -11.17 9.03 0.23
N LEU A 126 -10.39 8.01 0.60
CA LEU A 126 -9.52 8.03 1.78
C LEU A 126 -8.61 9.26 1.83
N GLY A 127 -7.99 9.64 0.70
CA GLY A 127 -7.08 10.79 0.64
C GLY A 127 -7.77 12.12 0.94
N GLN A 128 -9.03 12.26 0.51
CA GLN A 128 -9.86 13.45 0.74
C GLN A 128 -10.22 13.59 2.22
N ILE A 129 -10.56 12.46 2.85
CA ILE A 129 -10.86 12.38 4.28
C ILE A 129 -9.59 12.71 5.11
N THR A 130 -8.45 12.12 4.75
CA THR A 130 -7.18 12.37 5.45
C THR A 130 -6.71 13.83 5.32
N LYS A 131 -6.83 14.45 4.13
CA LYS A 131 -6.48 15.87 3.92
C LYS A 131 -7.32 16.79 4.81
N ALA A 132 -8.64 16.57 4.85
CA ALA A 132 -9.54 17.35 5.70
C ALA A 132 -9.25 17.18 7.21
N LEU A 133 -8.87 15.97 7.65
CA LEU A 133 -8.50 15.72 9.04
C LEU A 133 -7.13 16.33 9.41
N TYR A 134 -6.19 16.43 8.47
CA TYR A 134 -4.90 17.10 8.73
C TYR A 134 -5.02 18.61 8.92
N GLU A 135 -5.99 19.25 8.27
CA GLU A 135 -6.23 20.69 8.43
C GLU A 135 -6.77 21.04 9.82
N VAL A 136 -7.51 20.11 10.45
CA VAL A 136 -8.12 20.32 11.78
C VAL A 136 -7.31 19.71 12.91
N GLY A 137 -6.83 18.47 12.76
CA GLY A 137 -6.13 17.70 13.79
C GLY A 137 -4.60 17.81 13.72
N GLY A 138 -4.07 18.52 12.72
CA GLY A 138 -2.64 18.61 12.45
C GLY A 138 -2.07 17.33 11.84
N LYS A 139 -0.83 17.43 11.31
CA LYS A 139 -0.08 16.27 10.83
C LYS A 139 0.74 15.70 11.97
N TYR A 140 0.80 14.36 12.04
CA TYR A 140 1.75 13.69 12.93
C TYR A 140 3.17 14.15 12.60
N ARG A 141 3.86 14.74 13.57
CA ARG A 141 5.26 15.16 13.44
C ARG A 141 6.13 14.01 13.92
N ARG A 142 6.93 13.45 13.01
CA ARG A 142 7.96 12.45 13.39
C ARG A 142 8.99 13.16 14.27
N ASN A 143 9.14 12.71 15.51
CA ASN A 143 10.32 13.04 16.30
C ASN A 143 11.50 12.28 15.68
N MET A 144 12.58 13.00 15.35
CA MET A 144 13.87 12.38 15.08
C MET A 144 14.44 11.79 16.36
#